data_AF-A0A813HIM9-F1
#
_entry.id   AF-A0A813HIM9-F1
#
_cell.length_a   1.000
_cell.length_b   1.000
_cell.length_c   1.000
_cell.angle_alpha   90.00
_cell.angle_beta   90.00
_cell.angle_gamma   90.00
#
_symmetry.space_group_name_H-M   'P 1'
#
loop_
_entity.id
_entity.type
_entity.pdbx_description
1 polymer ?
#
loop_
_entity_poly.entity_id
_entity_poly.type
_entity_poly.pdbx_seq_one_letter_code
_entity_poly.pdbx_strand_id
1 'polypeptide(L)'
;MCRIVRDAEQRWSTPAAQCVDEVASTLESLALTACTETFARYPRLLAKSSEILIELIEDLKAEARKRMEELLCQQEMAVDLYTQNDHYLKENFDRAQSIIRRQLGLSLDLERLDTAENQELMALVRKAGYQQDVYKLIAPDHRDDAIWCMAGAFAYHKVAFKRFCDNVPRSLDQLLLREFVARCRNSLFDGLGVISTGKPSEASSSPKPPEYWLAEAPSIKRKREELDATVARRRKGIEQLSSVTVATSVPEA
;
A
#
# COMPACT_ATOMS: atom_id res chain seq x y z
N MET A 1 19.36 7.59 -25.45
CA MET A 1 19.03 7.08 -24.10
C MET A 1 17.83 7.79 -23.47
N CYS A 2 17.86 9.11 -23.23
CA CYS A 2 16.85 9.83 -22.45
C CYS A 2 15.40 9.76 -22.98
N ARG A 3 15.18 9.59 -24.28
CA ARG A 3 13.83 9.44 -24.83
C ARG A 3 13.21 8.07 -24.51
N ILE A 4 13.98 6.98 -24.65
CA ILE A 4 13.50 5.61 -24.41
C ILE A 4 13.09 5.43 -22.95
N VAL A 5 13.90 5.97 -22.03
CA VAL A 5 13.65 5.92 -20.60
C VAL A 5 12.37 6.71 -20.25
N ARG A 6 12.23 7.95 -20.74
CA ARG A 6 11.04 8.77 -20.51
C ARG A 6 9.76 8.15 -21.06
N ASP A 7 9.80 7.57 -22.27
CA ASP A 7 8.62 6.93 -22.88
C ASP A 7 8.15 5.71 -22.05
N ALA A 8 9.06 5.05 -21.33
CA ALA A 8 8.74 3.96 -20.40
C ALA A 8 8.18 4.49 -19.07
N GLU A 9 8.81 5.52 -18.49
CA GLU A 9 8.44 6.13 -17.21
C GLU A 9 7.09 6.87 -17.26
N GLN A 10 6.73 7.46 -18.40
CA GLN A 10 5.40 8.07 -18.60
C GLN A 10 4.25 7.09 -18.36
N ARG A 11 4.49 5.78 -18.50
CA ARG A 11 3.49 4.74 -18.28
C ARG A 11 3.30 4.37 -16.81
N TRP A 12 4.11 4.94 -15.90
CA TRP A 12 4.06 4.62 -14.46
C TRP A 12 2.98 5.38 -13.69
N SER A 13 2.45 6.46 -14.25
CA SER A 13 1.33 7.21 -13.67
C SER A 13 0.08 6.34 -13.50
N THR A 14 -0.25 5.54 -14.51
CA THR A 14 -1.40 4.62 -14.50
C THR A 14 -1.32 3.57 -13.37
N PRO A 15 -0.26 2.73 -13.26
CA PRO A 15 -0.18 1.74 -12.19
C PRO A 15 -0.06 2.38 -10.79
N ALA A 16 0.56 3.57 -10.66
CA ALA A 16 0.58 4.29 -9.41
C ALA A 16 -0.84 4.72 -8.98
N ALA A 17 -1.61 5.31 -9.90
CA ALA A 17 -3.00 5.69 -9.64
C ALA A 17 -3.89 4.48 -9.29
N GLN A 18 -3.72 3.36 -10.01
CA GLN A 18 -4.41 2.10 -9.72
C GLN A 18 -4.09 1.59 -8.31
N CYS A 19 -2.81 1.64 -7.90
CA CYS A 19 -2.41 1.23 -6.56
C CYS A 19 -3.08 2.09 -5.47
N VAL A 20 -3.21 3.40 -5.68
CA VAL A 20 -3.94 4.28 -4.75
C VAL A 20 -5.40 3.86 -4.65
N ASP A 21 -6.06 3.58 -5.78
CA ASP A 21 -7.48 3.18 -5.80
C ASP A 21 -7.73 1.84 -5.11
N GLU A 22 -6.89 0.85 -5.37
CA GLU A 22 -7.01 -0.47 -4.76
C GLU A 22 -6.87 -0.42 -3.24
N VAL A 23 -5.88 0.34 -2.74
CA VAL A 23 -5.66 0.48 -1.30
C VAL A 23 -6.75 1.32 -0.66
N ALA A 24 -7.21 2.40 -1.30
CA ALA A 24 -8.33 3.19 -0.79
C ALA A 24 -9.62 2.37 -0.72
N SER A 25 -9.94 1.58 -1.75
CA SER A 25 -11.10 0.69 -1.77
C SER A 25 -11.01 -0.39 -0.68
N THR A 26 -9.82 -0.95 -0.48
CA THR A 26 -9.58 -1.93 0.60
C THR A 26 -9.77 -1.28 1.98
N LEU A 27 -9.23 -0.08 2.17
CA LEU A 27 -9.39 0.68 3.42
C LEU A 27 -10.86 1.01 3.69
N GLU A 28 -11.60 1.45 2.67
CA GLU A 28 -13.03 1.74 2.76
C GLU A 28 -13.82 0.50 3.20
N SER A 29 -13.58 -0.64 2.54
CA SER A 29 -14.23 -1.90 2.91
C SER A 29 -13.94 -2.27 4.37
N LEU A 30 -12.69 -2.19 4.81
CA LEU A 30 -12.31 -2.48 6.20
C LEU A 30 -12.94 -1.51 7.19
N ALA A 31 -12.95 -0.21 6.88
CA ALA A 31 -13.54 0.82 7.72
C ALA A 31 -15.07 0.63 7.86
N LEU A 32 -15.76 0.31 6.77
CA LEU A 32 -17.20 0.05 6.78
C LEU A 32 -17.56 -1.24 7.53
N THR A 33 -16.75 -2.29 7.40
CA THR A 33 -16.92 -3.51 8.19
C THR A 33 -16.76 -3.22 9.68
N ALA A 34 -15.69 -2.53 10.09
CA ALA A 34 -15.46 -2.16 11.48
C ALA A 34 -16.58 -1.25 12.03
N CYS A 35 -17.05 -0.30 11.22
CA CYS A 35 -18.16 0.58 11.54
C CYS A 35 -19.45 -0.22 11.78
N THR A 36 -19.74 -1.18 10.90
CA THR A 36 -20.90 -2.07 11.00
C THR A 36 -20.83 -2.95 12.25
N GLU A 37 -19.69 -3.58 12.51
CA GLU A 37 -19.50 -4.42 13.70
C GLU A 37 -19.68 -3.63 15.01
N THR A 38 -19.23 -2.37 15.02
CA THR A 38 -19.29 -1.52 16.22
C THR A 38 -20.67 -0.88 16.42
N PHE A 39 -21.31 -0.41 15.35
CA PHE A 39 -22.51 0.43 15.42
C PHE A 39 -23.79 -0.23 14.87
N ALA A 40 -23.78 -1.53 14.52
CA ALA A 40 -24.96 -2.25 14.01
C ALA A 40 -26.22 -2.06 14.87
N ARG A 41 -26.06 -1.89 16.19
CA ARG A 41 -27.16 -1.65 17.13
C ARG A 41 -27.88 -0.31 16.93
N TYR A 42 -27.17 0.68 16.39
CA TYR A 42 -27.57 2.08 16.32
C TYR A 42 -27.59 2.55 14.85
N PRO A 43 -28.68 2.30 14.10
CA PRO A 43 -28.71 2.53 12.64
C PRO A 43 -28.36 3.95 12.22
N ARG A 44 -28.75 4.95 13.02
CA ARG A 44 -28.47 6.37 12.73
C ARG A 44 -26.99 6.69 12.92
N LEU A 45 -26.39 6.19 13.99
CA LEU A 45 -24.97 6.36 14.26
C LEU A 45 -24.13 5.61 13.22
N LEU A 46 -24.52 4.39 12.85
CA LEU A 46 -23.89 3.62 11.78
C LEU A 46 -23.91 4.40 10.47
N ALA A 47 -25.08 4.86 10.01
CA ALA A 47 -25.19 5.60 8.75
C ALA A 47 -24.30 6.85 8.74
N LYS A 48 -24.34 7.66 9.80
CA LYS A 48 -23.55 8.90 9.86
C LYS A 48 -22.06 8.64 10.00
N SER A 49 -21.66 7.64 10.79
CA SER A 49 -20.25 7.30 10.96
C SER A 49 -19.67 6.75 9.65
N SER A 50 -20.41 5.91 8.94
CA SER A 50 -20.01 5.43 7.61
C SER A 50 -19.87 6.56 6.59
N GLU A 51 -20.82 7.50 6.56
CA GLU A 51 -20.76 8.70 5.71
C GLU A 51 -19.47 9.50 5.97
N ILE A 52 -19.18 9.81 7.24
CA ILE A 52 -17.96 10.56 7.64
C ILE A 52 -16.68 9.81 7.24
N LEU A 53 -16.64 8.49 7.43
CA LEU A 53 -15.46 7.69 7.10
C LEU A 53 -15.22 7.62 5.59
N ILE A 54 -16.29 7.47 4.78
CA ILE A 54 -16.20 7.49 3.32
C ILE A 54 -15.68 8.86 2.85
N GLU A 55 -16.24 9.96 3.35
CA GLU A 55 -15.79 11.31 3.02
C GLU A 55 -14.30 11.51 3.34
N LEU A 56 -13.87 11.11 4.54
CA LEU A 56 -12.46 11.19 4.95
C LEU A 56 -11.55 10.39 4.01
N ILE A 57 -11.95 9.17 3.63
CA ILE A 57 -11.14 8.30 2.77
C ILE A 57 -11.05 8.88 1.36
N GLU A 58 -12.14 9.42 0.80
CA GLU A 58 -12.12 10.06 -0.52
C GLU A 58 -11.25 11.32 -0.53
N ASP A 59 -11.30 12.14 0.53
CA ASP A 59 -10.42 13.31 0.67
C ASP A 59 -8.93 12.89 0.72
N LEU A 60 -8.59 11.89 1.54
CA LEU A 60 -7.23 11.38 1.66
C LEU A 60 -6.74 10.72 0.37
N LYS A 61 -7.62 10.01 -0.35
CA LYS A 61 -7.33 9.41 -1.66
C LYS A 61 -7.02 10.48 -2.69
N ALA A 62 -7.79 11.57 -2.73
CA ALA A 62 -7.54 12.70 -3.63
C ALA A 62 -6.20 13.38 -3.32
N GLU A 63 -5.90 13.62 -2.03
CA GLU A 63 -4.62 14.17 -1.57
C GLU A 63 -3.45 13.25 -1.93
N ALA A 64 -3.58 11.94 -1.68
CA ALA A 64 -2.58 10.95 -2.00
C ALA A 64 -2.30 10.86 -3.51
N ARG A 65 -3.34 10.86 -4.36
CA ARG A 65 -3.20 10.88 -5.82
C ARG A 65 -2.40 12.09 -6.30
N LYS A 66 -2.80 13.29 -5.87
CA LYS A 66 -2.13 14.54 -6.26
C LYS A 66 -0.66 14.52 -5.85
N ARG A 67 -0.37 14.15 -4.60
CA ARG A 67 1.00 14.14 -4.08
C ARG A 67 1.86 13.08 -4.76
N MET A 68 1.28 11.94 -5.12
CA MET A 68 1.97 10.88 -5.84
C MET A 68 2.31 11.30 -7.27
N GLU A 69 1.40 11.99 -7.96
CA GLU A 69 1.65 12.57 -9.28
C GLU A 69 2.80 13.59 -9.23
N GLU A 70 2.80 14.49 -8.23
CA GLU A 70 3.89 15.43 -8.01
C GLU A 70 5.24 14.71 -7.78
N LEU A 71 5.25 13.64 -6.99
CA LEU A 71 6.46 12.86 -6.70
C LEU A 71 7.00 12.17 -7.96
N LEU A 72 6.14 11.56 -8.76
CA LEU A 72 6.54 10.91 -10.02
C LEU A 72 7.07 11.93 -11.04
N CYS A 73 6.39 13.08 -11.16
CA CYS A 73 6.87 14.20 -11.99
C CYS A 73 8.26 14.69 -11.55
N GLN A 74 8.51 14.80 -10.25
CA GLN A 74 9.79 15.27 -9.71
C GLN A 74 10.92 14.25 -9.84
N GLN A 75 10.63 12.97 -9.60
CA GLN A 75 11.67 11.93 -9.51
C GLN A 75 12.06 11.34 -10.86
N GLU A 76 11.09 11.16 -11.77
CA GLU A 76 11.29 10.36 -12.97
C GLU A 76 11.04 11.14 -14.26
N MET A 77 10.42 12.34 -14.21
CA MET A 77 10.26 13.21 -15.40
C MET A 77 11.26 14.36 -15.47
N ALA A 78 12.31 14.35 -14.63
CA ALA A 78 13.38 15.34 -14.69
C ALA A 78 14.11 15.29 -16.04
N VAL A 79 14.53 16.45 -16.54
CA VAL A 79 15.22 16.60 -17.83
C VAL A 79 16.55 15.83 -17.85
N ASP A 80 17.19 15.72 -16.69
CA ASP A 80 18.48 15.06 -16.52
C ASP A 80 18.29 13.74 -15.76
N LEU A 81 18.67 12.64 -16.41
CA LEU A 81 18.70 11.31 -15.80
C LEU A 81 19.78 11.31 -14.71
N TYR A 82 19.38 11.17 -13.45
CA TYR A 82 20.28 11.22 -12.31
C TYR A 82 20.06 10.05 -11.35
N THR A 83 21.17 9.51 -10.85
CA THR A 83 21.19 8.54 -9.77
C THR A 83 22.43 8.73 -8.92
N GLN A 84 22.32 8.50 -7.62
CA GLN A 84 23.47 8.38 -6.71
C GLN A 84 23.99 6.94 -6.64
N ASN A 85 23.27 5.98 -7.22
CA ASN A 85 23.59 4.56 -7.19
C ASN A 85 24.47 4.16 -8.38
N ASP A 86 25.59 4.85 -8.60
CA ASP A 86 26.46 4.67 -9.76
C ASP A 86 26.99 3.25 -9.89
N HIS A 87 27.34 2.61 -8.76
CA HIS A 87 27.76 1.21 -8.76
C HIS A 87 26.66 0.29 -9.29
N TYR A 88 25.43 0.46 -8.81
CA TYR A 88 24.30 -0.37 -9.21
C TYR A 88 23.90 -0.10 -10.68
N LEU A 89 24.00 1.15 -11.13
CA LEU A 89 23.81 1.52 -12.53
C LEU A 89 24.84 0.80 -13.42
N LYS A 90 26.12 0.86 -13.04
CA LYS A 90 27.21 0.22 -13.78
C LYS A 90 27.06 -1.30 -13.86
N GLU A 91 26.75 -1.95 -12.74
CA GLU A 91 26.52 -3.39 -12.71
C GLU A 91 25.36 -3.82 -13.64
N ASN A 92 24.25 -3.08 -13.62
CA ASN A 92 23.12 -3.35 -14.51
C ASN A 92 23.47 -3.04 -15.98
N PHE A 93 24.29 -2.02 -16.23
CA PHE A 93 24.78 -1.68 -17.56
C PHE A 93 25.63 -2.81 -18.15
N ASP A 94 26.65 -3.25 -17.40
CA ASP A 94 27.56 -4.32 -17.82
C ASP A 94 26.78 -5.63 -18.08
N ARG A 95 25.83 -5.94 -17.20
CA ARG A 95 24.93 -7.09 -17.36
C ARG A 95 24.06 -6.96 -18.62
N ALA A 96 23.42 -5.82 -18.83
CA ALA A 96 22.57 -5.59 -20.00
C ALA A 96 23.36 -5.66 -21.30
N GLN A 97 24.55 -5.06 -21.32
CA GLN A 97 25.47 -5.10 -22.46
C GLN A 97 25.87 -6.54 -22.80
N SER A 98 26.21 -7.36 -21.80
CA SER A 98 26.52 -8.78 -22.00
C SER A 98 25.34 -9.56 -22.59
N ILE A 99 24.13 -9.34 -22.08
CA ILE A 99 22.91 -10.02 -22.58
C ILE A 99 22.63 -9.63 -24.03
N ILE A 100 22.64 -8.34 -24.35
CA ILE A 100 22.35 -7.85 -25.70
C ILE A 100 23.40 -8.38 -26.69
N ARG A 101 24.69 -8.33 -26.33
CA ARG A 101 25.77 -8.87 -27.18
C ARG A 101 25.59 -10.37 -27.41
N ARG A 102 25.25 -11.14 -26.39
CA ARG A 102 24.97 -12.58 -26.53
C ARG A 102 23.80 -12.84 -27.49
N GLN A 103 22.70 -12.09 -27.35
CA GLN A 103 21.53 -12.23 -28.22
C GLN A 103 21.82 -11.86 -29.68
N LEU A 104 22.74 -10.92 -29.92
CA LEU A 104 23.16 -10.53 -31.26
C LEU A 104 24.25 -11.45 -31.86
N GLY A 105 24.63 -12.52 -31.16
CA GLY A 105 25.73 -13.40 -31.57
C GLY A 105 27.11 -12.74 -31.49
N LEU A 106 27.22 -11.62 -30.79
CA LEU A 106 28.43 -10.83 -30.59
C LEU A 106 29.15 -11.20 -29.28
N SER A 107 29.00 -12.43 -28.80
CA SER A 107 29.68 -12.91 -27.59
C SER A 107 30.65 -14.03 -27.92
N LEU A 108 31.82 -14.01 -27.28
CA LEU A 108 32.72 -15.15 -27.25
C LEU A 108 32.07 -16.26 -26.41
N ASP A 109 31.69 -17.35 -27.06
CA ASP A 109 31.14 -18.52 -26.40
C ASP A 109 32.28 -19.44 -25.95
N LEU A 110 32.86 -19.11 -24.80
CA LEU A 110 33.98 -19.85 -24.20
C LEU A 110 33.57 -21.27 -23.78
N GLU A 111 32.28 -21.56 -23.65
CA GLU A 111 31.79 -22.90 -23.32
C GLU A 111 31.90 -23.87 -24.50
N ARG A 112 32.11 -23.35 -25.73
CA ARG A 112 32.37 -24.17 -26.93
C ARG A 112 33.84 -24.53 -27.11
N LEU A 113 34.74 -23.86 -26.39
CA LEU A 113 36.18 -24.15 -26.44
C LEU A 113 36.50 -25.30 -25.50
N ASP A 114 37.39 -26.19 -25.92
CA ASP A 114 37.88 -27.24 -25.05
C ASP A 114 38.73 -26.66 -23.88
N THR A 115 39.02 -27.49 -22.88
CA THR A 115 39.77 -27.06 -21.69
C THR A 115 41.18 -26.55 -22.01
N ALA A 116 41.81 -27.02 -23.09
CA ALA A 116 43.16 -26.65 -23.49
C ALA A 116 43.16 -25.33 -24.28
N GLU A 117 42.23 -25.17 -25.22
CA GLU A 117 41.98 -23.96 -26.00
C GLU A 117 41.60 -22.78 -25.09
N ASN A 118 40.76 -23.01 -24.07
CA ASN A 118 40.44 -22.00 -23.08
C ASN A 118 41.67 -21.59 -22.25
N GLN A 119 42.53 -22.53 -21.86
CA GLN A 119 43.76 -22.22 -21.11
C GLN A 119 44.75 -21.41 -21.95
N GLU A 120 44.90 -21.76 -23.23
CA GLU A 120 45.76 -21.02 -24.16
C GLU A 120 45.25 -19.61 -24.42
N LEU A 121 43.94 -19.45 -24.68
CA LEU A 121 43.31 -18.14 -24.83
C LEU A 121 43.54 -17.28 -23.58
N MET A 122 43.30 -17.82 -22.39
CA MET A 122 43.50 -17.09 -21.14
C MET A 122 44.97 -16.71 -20.90
N ALA A 123 45.92 -17.53 -21.33
CA ALA A 123 47.35 -17.21 -21.26
C ALA A 123 47.72 -16.05 -22.20
N LEU A 124 47.18 -16.03 -23.43
CA LEU A 124 47.37 -14.95 -24.40
C LEU A 124 46.74 -13.63 -23.92
N VAL A 125 45.54 -13.70 -23.36
CA VAL A 125 44.83 -12.54 -22.80
C VAL A 125 45.61 -11.90 -21.64
N ARG A 126 46.17 -12.73 -20.75
CA ARG A 126 47.05 -12.24 -19.66
C ARG A 126 48.33 -11.63 -20.19
N LYS A 127 48.95 -12.24 -21.21
CA LYS A 127 50.17 -11.72 -21.85
C LYS A 127 49.92 -10.38 -22.55
N ALA A 128 48.72 -10.17 -23.08
CA ALA A 128 48.29 -8.89 -23.65
C ALA A 128 47.94 -7.82 -22.58
N GLY A 129 48.04 -8.15 -21.29
CA GLY A 129 47.84 -7.20 -20.18
C GLY A 129 46.40 -7.09 -19.68
N TYR A 130 45.47 -7.92 -20.18
CA TYR A 130 44.09 -7.93 -19.70
C TYR A 130 43.96 -8.86 -18.48
N GLN A 131 43.43 -8.33 -17.38
CA GLN A 131 43.50 -9.04 -16.10
C GLN A 131 42.35 -10.01 -15.82
N GLN A 132 41.18 -9.93 -16.49
CA GLN A 132 40.08 -10.90 -16.28
C GLN A 132 38.90 -10.81 -17.26
N ASP A 133 38.65 -9.66 -17.89
CA ASP A 133 37.44 -9.47 -18.70
C ASP A 133 37.63 -9.88 -20.17
N VAL A 134 37.66 -11.18 -20.44
CA VAL A 134 37.72 -11.73 -21.82
C VAL A 134 36.55 -11.22 -22.67
N TYR A 135 35.41 -10.94 -22.04
CA TYR A 135 34.22 -10.38 -22.69
C TYR A 135 34.44 -8.96 -23.25
N LYS A 136 35.47 -8.23 -22.79
CA LYS A 136 35.85 -6.91 -23.34
C LYS A 136 36.73 -7.03 -24.59
N LEU A 137 37.09 -8.24 -25.01
CA LEU A 137 37.91 -8.50 -26.21
C LEU A 137 37.08 -8.67 -27.49
N ILE A 138 35.77 -8.46 -27.42
CA ILE A 138 34.92 -8.50 -28.61
C ILE A 138 35.31 -7.33 -29.52
N ALA A 139 35.51 -7.61 -30.81
CA ALA A 139 35.81 -6.59 -31.79
C ALA A 139 34.73 -5.49 -31.81
N PRO A 140 35.11 -4.21 -31.99
CA PRO A 140 34.15 -3.15 -32.17
C PRO A 140 33.18 -3.47 -33.32
N ASP A 141 31.88 -3.45 -33.05
CA ASP A 141 30.82 -3.66 -34.04
C ASP A 141 30.18 -2.30 -34.36
N HIS A 142 29.76 -2.09 -35.60
CA HIS A 142 29.02 -0.88 -36.02
C HIS A 142 27.75 -0.60 -35.19
N ARG A 143 27.23 -1.59 -34.45
CA ARG A 143 26.08 -1.49 -33.55
C ARG A 143 26.45 -1.11 -32.12
N ASP A 144 27.72 -0.94 -31.79
CA ASP A 144 28.16 -0.72 -30.40
C ASP A 144 27.53 0.51 -29.75
N ASP A 145 27.32 1.59 -30.49
CA ASP A 145 26.62 2.78 -30.00
C ASP A 145 25.15 2.49 -29.65
N ALA A 146 24.48 1.67 -30.46
CA ALA A 146 23.10 1.25 -30.22
C ALA A 146 23.02 0.30 -29.01
N ILE A 147 23.95 -0.65 -28.91
CA ILE A 147 24.06 -1.57 -27.76
C ILE A 147 24.31 -0.78 -26.48
N TRP A 148 25.22 0.20 -26.50
CA TRP A 148 25.50 1.09 -25.37
C TRP A 148 24.25 1.87 -24.96
N CYS A 149 23.53 2.46 -25.92
CA CYS A 149 22.29 3.18 -25.64
C CYS A 149 21.19 2.28 -25.05
N MET A 150 21.04 1.05 -25.55
CA MET A 150 20.07 0.08 -25.05
C MET A 150 20.43 -0.39 -23.64
N ALA A 151 21.69 -0.73 -23.40
CA ALA A 151 22.18 -1.13 -22.09
C ALA A 151 22.03 0.01 -21.06
N GLY A 152 22.35 1.24 -21.44
CA GLY A 152 22.16 2.44 -20.62
C GLY A 152 20.70 2.69 -20.27
N ALA A 153 19.80 2.60 -21.26
CA ALA A 153 18.37 2.77 -21.03
C ALA A 153 17.81 1.68 -20.11
N PHE A 154 18.20 0.42 -20.33
CA PHE A 154 17.78 -0.69 -19.48
C PHE A 154 18.29 -0.57 -18.04
N ALA A 155 19.58 -0.24 -17.89
CA ALA A 155 20.21 -0.11 -16.57
C ALA A 155 19.59 1.03 -15.77
N TYR A 156 19.38 2.19 -16.38
CA TYR A 156 18.71 3.30 -15.72
C TYR A 156 17.25 2.96 -15.37
N HIS A 157 16.49 2.38 -16.30
CA HIS A 157 15.13 1.93 -16.04
C HIS A 157 15.06 0.97 -14.84
N LYS A 158 16.04 0.07 -14.66
CA LYS A 158 16.10 -0.81 -13.48
C LYS A 158 16.28 -0.04 -12.16
N VAL A 159 17.12 1.00 -12.17
CA VAL A 159 17.34 1.87 -11.00
C VAL A 159 16.05 2.64 -10.68
N ALA A 160 15.48 3.30 -11.68
CA ALA A 160 14.27 4.09 -11.56
C ALA A 160 13.07 3.22 -11.13
N PHE A 161 12.92 2.03 -11.72
CA PHE A 161 11.86 1.09 -11.34
C PHE A 161 11.96 0.65 -9.88
N LYS A 162 13.18 0.44 -9.37
CA LYS A 162 13.37 0.15 -7.95
C LYS A 162 12.90 1.31 -7.07
N ARG A 163 13.25 2.56 -7.41
CA ARG A 163 12.78 3.76 -6.70
C ARG A 163 11.26 3.85 -6.72
N PHE A 164 10.65 3.61 -7.88
CA PHE A 164 9.20 3.57 -8.04
C PHE A 164 8.56 2.57 -7.08
N CYS A 165 9.01 1.31 -7.09
CA CYS A 165 8.50 0.25 -6.21
C CYS A 165 8.73 0.51 -4.72
N ASP A 166 9.78 1.25 -4.34
CA ASP A 166 10.05 1.59 -2.94
C ASP A 166 9.25 2.83 -2.49
N ASN A 167 9.11 3.83 -3.36
CA ASN A 167 8.54 5.14 -3.02
C ASN A 167 7.02 5.16 -3.10
N VAL A 168 6.40 4.46 -4.06
CA VAL A 168 4.94 4.44 -4.20
C VAL A 168 4.27 3.84 -2.96
N PRO A 169 4.62 2.63 -2.49
CA PRO A 169 4.01 2.07 -1.28
C PRO A 169 4.30 2.89 -0.02
N ARG A 170 5.52 3.43 0.11
CA ARG A 170 5.90 4.29 1.25
C ARG A 170 5.06 5.56 1.30
N SER A 171 4.87 6.21 0.16
CA SER A 171 4.08 7.44 0.08
C SER A 171 2.61 7.16 0.39
N LEU A 172 2.08 6.03 -0.10
CA LEU A 172 0.72 5.61 0.17
C LEU A 172 0.47 5.29 1.65
N ASP A 173 1.39 4.60 2.32
CA ASP A 173 1.34 4.36 3.77
C ASP A 173 1.24 5.69 4.54
N GLN A 174 2.09 6.66 4.19
CA GLN A 174 2.12 7.95 4.85
C GLN A 174 0.87 8.79 4.57
N LEU A 175 0.50 8.94 3.31
CA LEU A 175 -0.51 9.90 2.87
C LEU A 175 -1.94 9.40 3.06
N LEU A 176 -2.16 8.08 2.99
CA LEU A 176 -3.49 7.50 3.10
C LEU A 176 -3.67 6.80 4.44
N LEU A 177 -2.88 5.76 4.73
CA LEU A 177 -3.14 4.89 5.89
C LEU A 177 -2.86 5.59 7.22
N ARG A 178 -1.69 6.22 7.37
CA ARG A 178 -1.31 6.92 8.60
C ARG A 178 -2.14 8.17 8.84
N GLU A 179 -2.40 8.95 7.79
CA GLU A 179 -3.28 10.11 7.90
C GLU A 179 -4.72 9.71 8.23
N PHE A 180 -5.23 8.60 7.68
CA PHE A 180 -6.53 8.06 8.09
C PHE A 180 -6.55 7.77 9.59
N VAL A 181 -5.57 7.02 10.11
CA VAL A 181 -5.50 6.70 11.54
C VAL A 181 -5.39 7.98 12.39
N ALA A 182 -4.63 8.97 11.94
CA ALA A 182 -4.43 10.23 12.66
C ALA A 182 -5.69 11.11 12.70
N ARG A 183 -6.46 11.16 11.59
CA ARG A 183 -7.60 12.06 11.42
C ARG A 183 -8.94 11.42 11.80
N CYS A 184 -9.09 10.10 11.64
CA CYS A 184 -10.34 9.35 11.80
C CYS A 184 -11.11 9.72 13.07
N ARG A 185 -10.43 9.72 14.23
CA ARG A 185 -11.07 10.07 15.50
C ARG A 185 -11.66 11.48 15.50
N ASN A 186 -10.90 12.46 15.05
CA ASN A 186 -11.33 13.85 15.06
C ASN A 186 -12.45 14.07 14.02
N SER A 187 -12.32 13.48 12.83
CA SER A 187 -13.37 13.52 11.81
C SER A 187 -14.68 12.93 12.30
N LEU A 188 -14.65 11.80 13.02
CA LEU A 188 -15.85 11.21 13.63
C LEU A 188 -16.45 12.12 14.70
N PHE A 189 -15.64 12.70 15.59
CA PHE A 189 -16.15 13.57 16.64
C PHE A 189 -16.72 14.89 16.12
N ASP A 190 -16.06 15.49 15.13
CA ASP A 190 -16.51 16.72 14.50
C ASP A 190 -17.79 16.45 13.69
N GLY A 191 -17.80 15.38 12.89
CA GLY A 191 -18.96 15.03 12.06
C GLY A 191 -20.20 14.56 12.85
N LEU A 192 -20.01 14.02 14.05
CA LEU A 192 -21.10 13.68 14.97
C LEU A 192 -21.54 14.86 15.86
N GLY A 193 -20.80 15.97 15.84
CA GLY A 193 -21.05 17.14 16.67
C GLY A 193 -20.78 16.92 18.17
N VAL A 194 -19.88 15.99 18.51
CA VAL A 194 -19.50 15.66 19.90
C VAL A 194 -18.46 16.66 20.43
N ILE A 195 -17.57 17.13 19.56
CA ILE A 195 -16.58 18.15 19.89
C ILE A 195 -16.84 19.36 18.97
N SER A 196 -17.06 20.53 19.56
CA SER A 196 -17.15 21.78 18.81
C SER A 196 -15.73 22.32 18.61
N THR A 197 -14.99 21.77 17.63
CA THR A 197 -13.64 22.25 17.30
C THR A 197 -13.67 23.50 16.42
N GLY A 198 -14.44 24.53 16.80
CA GLY A 198 -14.24 25.93 16.39
C GLY A 198 -14.24 26.31 14.90
N LYS A 199 -14.31 25.38 13.94
CA LYS A 199 -14.57 25.69 12.54
C LYS A 199 -16.06 25.53 12.29
N PRO A 200 -16.81 26.62 12.04
CA PRO A 200 -18.17 26.50 11.57
C PRO A 200 -18.09 25.93 10.15
N SER A 201 -18.25 24.62 10.00
CA SER A 201 -18.60 24.09 8.69
C SER A 201 -20.06 24.48 8.47
N GLU A 202 -20.32 25.19 7.37
CA GLU A 202 -21.62 25.76 7.01
C GLU A 202 -22.71 24.69 6.77
N ALA A 203 -22.38 23.40 6.97
CA ALA A 203 -23.25 22.26 6.74
C ALA A 203 -23.74 21.56 8.02
N SER A 204 -23.22 21.88 9.22
CA SER A 204 -23.64 21.17 10.43
C SER A 204 -24.99 21.70 10.95
N SER A 205 -26.04 20.95 10.64
CA SER A 205 -27.31 21.00 11.36
C SER A 205 -27.03 20.96 12.88
N SER A 206 -27.82 21.68 13.67
CA SER A 206 -27.68 21.82 15.12
C SER A 206 -27.23 20.51 15.81
N PRO A 207 -26.32 20.58 16.80
CA PRO A 207 -25.82 19.39 17.49
C PRO A 207 -26.98 18.52 17.95
N LYS A 208 -27.04 17.29 17.43
CA LYS A 208 -28.11 16.36 17.81
C LYS A 208 -27.79 15.80 19.20
N PRO A 209 -28.79 15.62 20.07
CA PRO A 209 -28.57 15.02 21.38
C PRO A 209 -28.05 13.58 21.24
N PRO A 210 -27.23 13.07 22.19
CA PRO A 210 -26.70 11.70 22.14
C PRO A 210 -27.79 10.63 21.96
N GLU A 211 -28.97 10.87 22.54
CA GLU A 211 -30.16 10.02 22.43
C GLU A 211 -30.63 9.80 20.99
N TYR A 212 -30.44 10.80 20.12
CA TYR A 212 -30.78 10.68 18.71
C TYR A 212 -29.92 9.63 18.01
N TRP A 213 -28.61 9.63 18.31
CA TRP A 213 -27.63 8.72 17.73
C TRP A 213 -27.75 7.31 18.30
N LEU A 214 -27.97 7.21 19.62
CA LEU A 214 -28.08 5.96 20.36
C LEU A 214 -29.47 5.31 20.30
N ALA A 215 -30.35 5.79 19.42
CA ALA A 215 -31.66 5.17 19.19
C ALA A 215 -31.49 3.78 18.54
N GLU A 216 -31.86 2.73 19.27
CA GLU A 216 -31.77 1.35 18.82
C GLU A 216 -32.78 1.02 17.71
N ALA A 217 -32.45 0.05 16.86
CA ALA A 217 -33.41 -0.52 15.92
C ALA A 217 -34.62 -1.13 16.67
N PRO A 218 -35.87 -0.98 16.18
CA PRO A 218 -37.06 -1.50 16.86
C PRO A 218 -37.02 -3.01 17.14
N SER A 219 -36.44 -3.77 16.23
CA SER A 219 -36.25 -5.22 16.36
C SER A 219 -35.28 -5.58 17.49
N ILE A 220 -34.16 -4.85 17.61
CA ILE A 220 -33.17 -5.05 18.67
C ILE A 220 -33.74 -4.64 20.03
N LYS A 221 -34.41 -3.49 20.08
CA LYS A 221 -35.08 -3.00 21.29
C LYS A 221 -36.09 -4.02 21.82
N ARG A 222 -36.97 -4.52 20.95
CA ARG A 222 -37.98 -5.53 21.31
C ARG A 222 -37.32 -6.82 21.83
N LYS A 223 -36.30 -7.31 21.13
CA LYS A 223 -35.57 -8.52 21.56
C LYS A 223 -34.88 -8.33 22.90
N ARG A 224 -34.32 -7.15 23.16
CA ARG A 224 -33.73 -6.80 24.46
C ARG A 224 -34.79 -6.84 25.56
N GLU A 225 -35.93 -6.21 25.34
CA GLU A 225 -37.05 -6.20 26.30
C GLU A 225 -37.58 -7.63 26.58
N GLU A 226 -37.69 -8.47 25.56
CA GLU A 226 -38.07 -9.89 25.71
C GLU A 226 -37.04 -10.69 26.52
N LEU A 227 -35.74 -10.48 26.27
CA LEU A 227 -34.65 -11.11 27.02
C LEU A 227 -34.62 -10.63 28.48
N ASP A 228 -34.74 -9.32 28.71
CA ASP A 228 -34.78 -8.71 30.04
C ASP A 228 -35.96 -9.26 30.86
N ALA A 229 -37.15 -9.36 30.25
CA ALA A 229 -38.32 -9.96 30.88
C ALA A 229 -38.11 -11.45 31.23
N THR A 230 -37.43 -12.18 30.34
CA THR A 230 -37.09 -13.60 30.58
C THR A 230 -36.09 -13.75 31.72
N VAL A 231 -35.04 -12.93 31.75
CA VAL A 231 -34.03 -12.92 32.82
C VAL A 231 -34.68 -12.55 34.16
N ALA A 232 -35.52 -11.52 34.20
CA ALA A 232 -36.22 -11.10 35.40
C ALA A 232 -37.13 -12.23 35.95
N ARG A 233 -37.88 -12.91 35.06
CA ARG A 233 -38.71 -14.06 35.44
C ARG A 233 -37.87 -15.20 36.01
N ARG A 234 -36.74 -15.53 35.36
CA ARG A 234 -35.83 -16.59 35.82
C ARG A 234 -35.18 -16.25 37.16
N ARG A 235 -34.73 -15.01 37.37
CA ARG A 235 -34.19 -14.54 38.67
C ARG A 235 -35.21 -14.68 39.78
N LYS A 236 -36.45 -14.24 39.55
CA LYS A 236 -37.55 -14.41 40.51
C LYS A 236 -37.82 -15.88 40.84
N GLY A 237 -37.76 -16.77 39.84
CA GLY A 237 -37.89 -18.21 40.07
C GLY A 237 -36.74 -18.79 40.91
N ILE A 238 -35.50 -18.36 40.67
CA ILE A 238 -34.33 -18.75 41.46
C ILE A 238 -34.48 -18.29 42.91
N GLU A 239 -34.90 -17.04 43.14
CA GLU A 239 -35.17 -16.52 44.49
C GLU A 239 -36.22 -17.37 45.23
N GLN A 240 -37.31 -17.74 44.56
CA GLN A 240 -38.36 -18.60 45.12
C GLN A 240 -37.85 -20.03 45.44
N LEU A 241 -37.01 -20.61 44.59
CA LEU A 241 -36.43 -21.92 44.87
C LEU A 241 -35.43 -21.85 46.04
N SER A 242 -34.64 -20.77 46.11
CA SER A 242 -33.70 -20.57 47.20
C SER A 242 -34.39 -20.44 48.56
N SER A 243 -35.55 -19.77 48.63
CA SER A 243 -36.31 -19.64 49.88
C SER A 243 -36.93 -20.97 50.34
N VAL A 244 -37.36 -21.83 49.40
CA VAL A 244 -37.88 -23.17 49.73
C VAL A 244 -36.75 -24.10 50.21
N THR A 245 -35.56 -24.01 49.62
CA THR A 245 -34.42 -24.87 49.97
C THR A 245 -33.84 -24.53 51.36
N VAL A 246 -33.90 -23.26 51.76
CA VAL A 246 -33.55 -22.81 53.12
C VAL A 246 -34.61 -23.26 54.14
N ALA A 247 -35.89 -23.30 53.75
CA ALA A 247 -36.97 -23.77 54.63
C ALA A 247 -36.93 -25.29 54.89
N THR A 248 -36.30 -26.09 54.03
CA THR A 248 -36.18 -27.55 54.19
C THR A 248 -34.87 -28.01 54.86
N SER A 249 -33.97 -27.09 55.25
CA SER A 249 -32.63 -27.44 55.79
C SER A 249 -32.41 -27.22 57.30
N VAL A 250 -33.48 -27.07 58.12
CA VAL A 250 -33.37 -26.98 59.59
C VAL A 250 -34.57 -27.68 60.28
N PRO A 251 -34.40 -28.53 61.31
CA PRO A 251 -33.42 -29.61 61.51
C PRO A 251 -34.11 -30.97 61.83
N GLU A 252 -33.54 -32.11 61.40
CA GLU A 252 -33.77 -33.38 62.12
C GLU A 252 -32.91 -33.36 63.37
N ALA A 253 -33.57 -33.29 64.53
CA ALA A 253 -33.01 -33.43 65.87
C ALA A 253 -32.90 -34.90 66.28
#